data_AF-A0A5S3VRW1-F1
#
_entry.id   AF-A0A5S3VRW1-F1
#
_cell.length_a   1.000
_cell.length_b   1.000
_cell.length_c   1.000
_cell.angle_alpha   90.00
_cell.angle_beta   90.00
_cell.angle_gamma   90.00
#
_symmetry.space_group_name_H-M   'P 1'
#
loop_
_entity.id
_entity.type
_entity.pdbx_description
1 polymer ?
#
loop_
_entity_poly.entity_id
_entity_poly.type
_entity_poly.pdbx_seq_one_letter_code
_entity_poly.pdbx_strand_id
1 'polypeptide(L)'
;GVERPAICAAVPTRGARACSLLDLGANVDVAPHHLLACARMGAMRSRLIDAVERPRGGLRNVGVESVKGTAQGQEAHALLAG
;
A
#
# COMPACT_ATOMS: atom_id res chain seq x y z
N GLY A 1 -2.25 17.46 2.12
CA GLY A 1 -2.54 17.01 0.75
C GLY A 1 -1.75 15.75 0.44
N VAL A 2 -1.91 15.16 -0.75
CA VAL A 2 -1.02 14.09 -1.23
C VAL A 2 0.23 14.75 -1.79
N GLU A 3 1.39 14.46 -1.20
CA GLU A 3 2.65 15.10 -1.57
C GLU A 3 3.28 14.52 -2.84
N ARG A 4 3.19 13.19 -3.01
CA ARG A 4 3.68 12.49 -4.21
C ARG A 4 2.60 11.57 -4.79
N PRO A 5 2.39 11.59 -6.11
CA PRO A 5 1.45 10.66 -6.76
C PRO A 5 1.98 9.23 -6.71
N ALA A 6 1.10 8.25 -6.90
CA ALA A 6 1.46 6.84 -7.03
C ALA A 6 0.75 6.23 -8.23
N ILE A 7 1.45 5.38 -9.00
CA ILE A 7 0.81 4.57 -10.03
C ILE A 7 0.10 3.41 -9.35
N CYS A 8 -1.22 3.33 -9.57
CA CYS A 8 -2.08 2.29 -9.02
C CYS A 8 -2.61 1.41 -10.14
N ALA A 9 -2.49 0.08 -9.98
CA ALA A 9 -3.15 -0.87 -10.87
C ALA A 9 -3.88 -1.95 -10.07
N ALA A 10 -4.98 -2.44 -10.62
CA ALA A 10 -5.64 -3.63 -10.13
C ALA A 10 -4.88 -4.87 -10.65
N VAL A 11 -4.34 -5.69 -9.74
CA VAL A 11 -3.67 -6.94 -10.07
C VAL A 11 -4.60 -8.13 -9.83
N PRO A 12 -4.63 -9.14 -10.74
CA PRO A 12 -5.42 -10.33 -10.55
C PRO A 12 -5.04 -11.08 -9.27
N THR A 13 -6.02 -11.71 -8.63
CA THR A 13 -5.78 -12.66 -7.54
C THR A 13 -6.44 -13.99 -7.87
N ARG A 14 -6.16 -15.04 -7.07
CA ARG A 14 -6.85 -16.33 -7.21
C ARG A 14 -8.34 -16.25 -6.86
N GLY A 15 -8.77 -15.21 -6.15
CA GLY A 15 -10.17 -15.01 -5.76
C GLY A 15 -10.93 -14.14 -6.76
N ALA A 16 -12.22 -13.92 -6.48
CA ALA A 16 -13.10 -13.11 -7.33
C ALA A 16 -12.78 -11.60 -7.34
N ARG A 17 -11.87 -11.13 -6.49
CA ARG A 17 -11.53 -9.70 -6.36
C ARG A 17 -10.08 -9.44 -6.76
N ALA A 18 -9.86 -8.38 -7.52
CA ALA A 18 -8.52 -7.86 -7.77
C ALA A 18 -7.96 -7.18 -6.51
N CYS A 19 -6.63 -7.07 -6.44
CA CYS A 19 -5.93 -6.29 -5.41
C CYS A 19 -5.43 -4.99 -6.03
N SER A 20 -5.61 -3.85 -5.36
CA SER A 20 -4.96 -2.60 -5.79
C SER A 20 -3.51 -2.59 -5.33
N LEU A 21 -2.56 -2.50 -6.26
CA LEU A 21 -1.13 -2.39 -5.97
C LEU A 21 -0.64 -0.97 -6.26
N LEU A 22 0.05 -0.39 -5.28
CA LEU A 22 0.65 0.95 -5.30
C LEU A 22 2.00 0.88 -4.55
N ASP A 23 3.05 1.63 -4.90
CA ASP A 23 3.31 2.38 -6.12
C ASP A 23 4.03 1.50 -7.16
N LEU A 24 3.64 1.58 -8.42
CA LEU A 24 4.19 0.77 -9.52
C LEU A 24 5.24 1.50 -10.39
N GLY A 25 5.77 2.63 -9.91
CA GLY A 25 6.93 3.29 -10.52
C GLY A 25 6.81 4.80 -10.66
N ALA A 26 5.87 5.47 -10.00
CA ALA A 26 5.87 6.94 -9.96
C ALA A 26 7.05 7.48 -9.15
N ASN A 27 7.47 6.73 -8.13
CA ASN A 27 8.54 7.10 -7.21
C ASN A 27 9.56 5.95 -7.16
N VAL A 28 10.82 6.26 -7.49
CA VAL A 28 11.94 5.31 -7.35
C VAL A 28 12.28 5.10 -5.88
N ASP A 29 12.43 6.22 -5.15
CA ASP A 29 12.61 6.25 -3.70
C ASP A 29 11.36 6.84 -3.04
N VAL A 30 10.83 6.14 -2.04
CA VAL A 30 9.58 6.49 -1.37
C VAL A 30 9.78 6.52 0.13
N ALA A 31 9.59 7.67 0.76
CA ALA A 31 9.74 7.76 2.20
C ALA A 31 8.61 6.98 2.94
N PRO A 32 8.83 6.53 4.18
CA PRO A 32 7.83 5.76 4.93
C PRO A 32 6.45 6.42 5.03
N HIS A 33 6.39 7.74 5.20
CA HIS A 33 5.13 8.49 5.25
C HIS A 33 4.41 8.56 3.90
N HIS A 34 5.13 8.49 2.77
CA HIS A 34 4.51 8.38 1.45
C HIS A 34 3.87 7.00 1.25
N LEU A 35 4.45 5.94 1.82
CA LEU A 35 3.82 4.60 1.82
C LEU A 35 2.53 4.59 2.65
N LEU A 36 2.49 5.27 3.80
CA LEU A 36 1.26 5.46 4.57
C LEU A 36 0.19 6.21 3.75
N ALA A 37 0.58 7.27 3.04
CA ALA A 37 -0.33 7.99 2.16
C ALA A 37 -0.86 7.09 1.03
N CYS A 38 0.00 6.28 0.40
CA CYS A 38 -0.39 5.30 -0.62
C CYS A 38 -1.39 4.28 -0.06
N ALA A 39 -1.18 3.78 1.15
CA ALA A 39 -2.10 2.82 1.77
C ALA A 39 -3.48 3.45 2.03
N ARG A 40 -3.53 4.70 2.51
CA ARG A 40 -4.78 5.46 2.71
C ARG A 40 -5.51 5.69 1.38
N MET A 41 -4.79 6.12 0.35
CA MET A 41 -5.36 6.34 -0.99
C MET A 41 -5.87 5.03 -1.62
N GLY A 42 -5.11 3.94 -1.50
CA GLY A 42 -5.51 2.61 -1.95
C GLY A 42 -6.77 2.11 -1.24
N ALA A 43 -6.86 2.29 0.08
CA ALA A 43 -8.05 1.94 0.84
C ALA A 43 -9.28 2.75 0.40
N MET A 44 -9.14 4.06 0.18
CA MET A 44 -10.23 4.89 -0.35
C MET A 44 -10.65 4.45 -1.75
N ARG A 45 -9.70 4.23 -2.66
CA ARG A 45 -9.99 3.71 -4.01
C ARG A 45 -10.76 2.39 -3.94
N SER A 46 -10.32 1.43 -3.13
CA SER A 46 -11.01 0.14 -3.04
C SER A 46 -12.39 0.21 -2.39
N ARG A 47 -12.63 1.17 -1.50
CA ARG A 47 -14.00 1.45 -1.00
C ARG A 47 -14.88 2.05 -2.09
N LEU A 48 -14.39 3.09 -2.77
CA LEU A 48 -15.20 3.93 -3.65
C LEU A 48 -15.40 3.33 -5.05
N ILE A 49 -14.39 2.63 -5.57
CA ILE A 49 -14.37 2.11 -6.94
C ILE A 49 -14.65 0.60 -6.94
N ASP A 50 -14.02 -0.15 -6.03
CA ASP A 50 -14.14 -1.61 -5.99
C ASP A 50 -15.27 -2.10 -5.04
N ALA A 51 -16.01 -1.17 -4.41
CA ALA A 51 -17.08 -1.43 -3.44
C ALA A 51 -16.70 -2.38 -2.29
N VAL A 52 -15.43 -2.36 -1.86
CA VAL A 52 -14.94 -3.15 -0.72
C VAL A 52 -15.15 -2.35 0.55
N GLU A 53 -16.15 -2.71 1.35
CA GLU A 53 -16.52 -1.99 2.58
C GLU A 53 -15.34 -1.83 3.58
N ARG A 54 -14.62 -2.94 3.81
CA ARG A 54 -13.45 -2.99 4.70
C ARG A 54 -12.22 -3.48 3.94
N PRO A 55 -11.56 -2.61 3.14
CA PRO A 55 -10.38 -2.99 2.39
C PRO A 55 -9.27 -3.34 3.36
N ARG A 56 -8.54 -4.42 3.05
CA ARG A 56 -7.34 -4.80 3.80
C ARG A 56 -6.13 -4.24 3.07
N GLY A 57 -5.26 -3.54 3.81
CA GLY A 57 -3.96 -3.10 3.32
C GLY A 57 -2.86 -4.09 3.74
N GLY A 58 -1.79 -4.14 2.96
CA GLY A 58 -0.58 -4.86 3.30
C GLY A 58 0.64 -4.11 2.79
N LEU A 59 1.72 -4.13 3.56
CA LEU A 59 3.01 -3.64 3.11
C LEU A 59 3.76 -4.78 2.43
N ARG A 60 4.12 -4.62 1.16
CA ARG A 60 4.95 -5.61 0.47
C ARG A 60 6.32 -5.64 1.14
N ASN A 61 6.71 -6.81 1.60
CA ASN A 61 7.96 -7.00 2.33
C ASN A 61 8.57 -8.37 2.01
N VAL A 62 9.82 -8.59 2.40
CA VAL A 62 10.55 -9.86 2.20
C VAL A 62 10.13 -10.97 3.17
N GLY A 63 9.35 -10.63 4.20
CA GLY A 63 8.80 -11.58 5.16
C GLY A 63 7.66 -10.97 5.97
N VAL A 64 7.10 -11.77 6.89
CA VAL A 64 5.89 -11.41 7.65
C VAL A 64 6.20 -10.81 9.02
N GLU A 65 7.41 -11.06 9.53
CA GLU A 65 7.88 -10.56 10.81
C GLU A 65 8.15 -9.05 10.75
N SER A 66 7.78 -8.32 11.80
CA SER A 66 7.88 -6.85 11.85
C SER A 66 9.31 -6.31 11.68
N VAL A 67 10.32 -7.13 12.01
CA VAL A 67 11.75 -6.79 11.92
C VAL A 67 12.36 -7.06 10.54
N LYS A 68 11.63 -7.70 9.61
CA LYS A 68 12.13 -7.99 8.27
C LYS A 68 11.90 -6.81 7.32
N GLY A 69 12.75 -6.72 6.29
CA GLY A 69 12.72 -5.65 5.30
C GLY A 69 13.78 -4.59 5.54
N THR A 70 13.80 -3.60 4.66
CA THR A 70 14.69 -2.43 4.78
C THR A 70 14.28 -1.56 5.96
N ALA A 71 15.17 -0.67 6.42
CA ALA A 71 14.84 0.30 7.48
C ALA A 71 13.57 1.12 7.13
N GLN A 72 13.47 1.56 5.88
CA GLN A 72 12.28 2.21 5.33
C GLN A 72 11.02 1.34 5.46
N GLY A 73 11.11 0.05 5.14
CA GLY A 73 10.00 -0.88 5.25
C GLY A 73 9.56 -1.11 6.69
N GLN A 74 10.50 -1.21 7.62
CA GLN A 74 10.21 -1.35 9.05
C GLN A 74 9.54 -0.10 9.62
N GLU A 75 10.03 1.09 9.25
CA GLU A 75 9.41 2.36 9.66
C GLU A 75 8.00 2.53 9.06
N ALA A 76 7.82 2.18 7.78
CA ALA A 76 6.51 2.19 7.15
C ALA A 76 5.55 1.21 7.82
N HIS A 77 6.03 0.03 8.22
CA HIS A 77 5.23 -0.93 8.98
C HIS A 77 4.77 -0.34 10.32
N ALA A 78 5.67 0.31 11.07
CA ALA A 78 5.32 0.96 12.32
C ALA A 78 4.25 2.06 12.13
N LEU A 79 4.38 2.88 11.07
CA LEU A 79 3.39 3.90 10.72
C LEU A 79 2.02 3.33 10.30
N LEU A 80 2.00 2.14 9.70
CA LEU A 80 0.78 1.46 9.23
C LEU A 80 0.08 0.64 10.31
N ALA A 81 0.79 0.29 11.39
CA ALA A 81 0.26 -0.49 12.50
C ALA A 81 -0.54 0.34 13.51
N GLY A 82 -0.41 1.67 13.50
CA GLY A 82 -1.21 2.60 14.29
C GLY A 82 -2.49 3.03 13.59
#